data_AF-A0AAV2F9E8-F1
#
_entry.id   AF-A0AAV2F9E8-F1
#
_cell.length_a   1.000
_cell.length_b   1.000
_cell.length_c   1.000
_cell.angle_alpha   90.00
_cell.angle_beta   90.00
_cell.angle_gamma   90.00
#
_symmetry.space_group_name_H-M   'P 1'
#
loop_
_entity.id
_entity.type
_entity.pdbx_description
1 polymer ?
#
loop_
_entity_poly.entity_id
_entity_poly.type
_entity_poly.pdbx_seq_one_letter_code
_entity_poly.pdbx_strand_id
1 'polypeptide(L)'
;MCRIADEIKPCWPIPEVLTIIAKFLPTLAIVPTGDLLRESVKVKEKLKVAEMNPMRYRGKPRLGTVVELIRTTDCLGNRLRDVRVPCLILHGSADVVTDPNVSSALYEESFERG
;
A
#
# COMPACT_ATOMS: atom_id res chain seq x y z
N MET A 1 -5.39 -4.99 1.32
CA MET A 1 -4.35 -4.06 1.80
C MET A 1 -4.82 -3.42 3.09
N CYS A 2 -4.39 -3.94 4.24
CA CYS A 2 -4.75 -3.34 5.55
C CYS A 2 -3.60 -2.52 6.14
N ARG A 3 -2.36 -2.67 5.63
CA ARG A 3 -1.18 -1.91 6.04
C ARG A 3 -0.16 -1.88 4.89
N ILE A 4 0.49 -0.73 4.71
CA ILE A 4 1.66 -0.61 3.83
C ILE A 4 2.87 -1.15 4.58
N ALA A 5 3.68 -1.99 3.94
CA ALA A 5 4.91 -2.53 4.51
C ALA A 5 5.86 -1.40 4.94
N ASP A 6 6.47 -1.54 6.12
CA ASP A 6 7.30 -0.48 6.68
C ASP A 6 8.60 -0.28 5.86
N GLU A 7 9.05 -1.31 5.15
CA GLU A 7 10.19 -1.30 4.23
C GLU A 7 9.96 -0.44 2.97
N ILE A 8 8.70 -0.18 2.61
CA ILE A 8 8.33 0.67 1.47
C ILE A 8 8.31 2.15 1.88
N LYS A 9 8.14 2.43 3.17
CA LYS A 9 8.05 3.81 3.66
C LYS A 9 9.44 4.47 3.59
N PRO A 10 9.52 5.74 3.16
CA PRO A 10 10.78 6.48 3.26
C PRO A 10 11.30 6.54 4.69
N CYS A 11 12.62 6.59 4.86
CA CYS A 11 13.23 6.67 6.19
C CYS A 11 12.86 7.97 6.91
N TRP A 12 12.77 7.92 8.24
CA TRP A 12 12.58 9.10 9.08
C TRP A 12 13.71 10.12 8.85
N PRO A 13 13.42 11.43 8.75
CA PRO A 13 12.13 12.12 8.95
C PRO A 13 11.38 12.48 7.65
N ILE A 14 11.66 11.78 6.54
CA ILE A 14 11.11 12.12 5.21
C ILE A 14 9.57 12.06 5.21
N PRO A 15 8.90 11.02 5.74
CA PRO A 15 7.44 10.95 5.73
C PRO A 15 6.77 12.12 6.45
N GLU A 16 7.33 12.59 7.56
CA GLU A 16 6.80 13.68 8.37
C GLU A 16 6.83 15.00 7.60
N VAL A 17 7.97 15.30 6.96
CA VAL A 17 8.14 16.50 6.13
C VAL A 17 7.18 16.46 4.93
N LEU A 18 7.10 15.33 4.24
CA LEU A 18 6.19 15.15 3.10
C LEU A 18 4.71 15.32 3.53
N THR A 19 4.35 14.85 4.72
CA THR A 19 2.99 15.00 5.28
C THR A 19 2.64 16.47 5.54
N ILE A 20 3.59 17.28 6.02
CA ILE A 20 3.36 18.71 6.21
C ILE A 20 3.16 19.41 4.86
N ILE A 21 4.01 19.12 3.87
CA ILE A 21 3.92 19.70 2.52
C ILE A 21 2.59 19.32 1.85
N ALA A 22 2.12 18.09 2.06
CA ALA A 22 0.87 17.59 1.50
C ALA A 22 -0.35 18.44 1.89
N LYS A 23 -0.32 19.14 3.03
CA LYS A 23 -1.41 20.04 3.46
C LYS A 23 -1.63 21.21 2.51
N PHE A 24 -0.57 21.67 1.85
CA PHE A 24 -0.59 22.84 0.97
C PHE A 24 -0.51 22.44 -0.50
N LEU A 25 0.28 21.41 -0.82
CA LEU A 25 0.58 20.98 -2.18
C LEU A 25 0.31 19.47 -2.39
N PRO A 26 -0.92 18.98 -2.16
CA PRO A 26 -1.24 17.54 -2.13
C PRO A 26 -1.05 16.85 -3.49
N THR A 27 -1.09 17.60 -4.60
CA THR A 27 -1.04 17.03 -5.95
C THR A 27 0.39 16.78 -6.44
N LEU A 28 1.42 17.21 -5.70
CA LEU A 28 2.82 17.03 -6.09
C LEU A 28 3.19 15.54 -6.16
N ALA A 29 3.68 15.13 -7.34
CA ALA A 29 4.14 13.78 -7.64
C ALA A 29 5.63 13.64 -7.29
N ILE A 30 5.97 13.67 -5.99
CA ILE A 30 7.36 13.71 -5.52
C ILE A 30 7.72 12.58 -4.55
N VAL A 31 6.75 11.76 -4.13
CA VAL A 31 7.01 10.73 -3.11
C VAL A 31 8.05 9.74 -3.63
N PRO A 32 9.18 9.53 -2.92
CA PRO A 32 10.17 8.53 -3.30
C PRO A 32 9.54 7.14 -3.22
N THR A 33 9.52 6.41 -4.33
CA THR A 33 8.99 5.04 -4.40
C THR A 33 9.78 4.27 -5.45
N GLY A 34 10.09 3.01 -5.17
CA GLY A 34 10.73 2.12 -6.15
C GLY A 34 9.82 1.81 -7.34
N ASP A 35 10.38 1.22 -8.40
CA ASP A 35 9.59 0.76 -9.55
C ASP A 35 8.83 -0.52 -9.20
N LEU A 36 7.58 -0.35 -8.79
CA LEU A 36 6.70 -1.44 -8.40
C LEU A 36 6.31 -2.38 -9.55
N LEU A 37 6.51 -1.99 -10.82
CA LEU A 37 6.10 -2.88 -11.93
C LEU A 37 6.89 -4.18 -11.93
N ARG A 38 8.21 -4.09 -11.72
CA ARG A 38 9.08 -5.26 -11.73
C ARG A 38 8.80 -6.21 -10.57
N GLU A 39 8.43 -5.64 -9.42
CA GLU A 39 7.98 -6.42 -8.27
C GLU A 39 6.62 -7.09 -8.51
N SER A 40 5.71 -6.40 -9.19
CA SER A 40 4.35 -6.88 -9.46
C SER A 40 4.26 -7.90 -10.59
N VAL A 41 5.16 -7.83 -11.59
CA VAL A 41 5.11 -8.65 -12.80
C VAL A 41 6.38 -9.47 -12.96
N LYS A 42 6.37 -10.66 -12.35
CA LYS A 42 7.53 -11.57 -12.30
C LYS A 42 7.81 -12.29 -13.63
N VAL A 43 6.79 -12.47 -14.48
CA VAL A 43 6.92 -13.14 -15.79
C VAL A 43 7.40 -12.14 -16.83
N LYS A 44 8.59 -12.37 -17.41
CA LYS A 44 9.27 -11.42 -18.31
C LYS A 44 8.44 -11.05 -19.54
N GLU A 45 7.72 -12.00 -20.11
CA GLU A 45 6.86 -11.80 -21.28
C GLU A 45 5.69 -10.87 -20.92
N LYS A 46 5.11 -11.05 -19.74
CA LYS A 46 4.02 -10.19 -19.24
C LYS A 46 4.53 -8.79 -18.85
N LEU A 47 5.78 -8.70 -18.37
CA LEU A 47 6.41 -7.43 -18.03
C LEU A 47 6.50 -6.53 -19.26
N LYS A 48 6.94 -7.07 -20.41
CA LYS A 48 6.97 -6.34 -21.69
C LYS A 48 5.61 -5.77 -22.07
N VAL A 49 4.55 -6.58 -21.97
CA VAL A 49 3.18 -6.15 -22.26
C VAL A 49 2.75 -5.02 -21.30
N ALA A 50 3.07 -5.14 -20.01
CA ALA A 50 2.72 -4.13 -19.02
C ALA A 50 3.49 -2.80 -19.22
N GLU A 51 4.75 -2.85 -19.68
CA GLU A 51 5.55 -1.67 -20.03
C GLU A 51 5.00 -0.92 -21.23
N MET A 52 4.45 -1.65 -22.21
CA MET A 52 3.86 -1.10 -23.43
C MET A 52 2.51 -0.40 -23.21
N ASN A 53 1.90 -0.52 -22.02
CA ASN A 53 0.60 0.10 -21.75
C ASN A 53 0.70 1.64 -21.84
N PRO A 54 0.02 2.28 -22.82
CA PRO A 54 0.05 3.74 -22.96
C PRO A 54 -0.67 4.46 -21.81
N MET A 55 -1.64 3.80 -21.17
CA MET A 55 -2.40 4.34 -20.04
C MET A 55 -1.71 4.16 -18.70
N ARG A 56 -0.52 3.54 -18.66
CA ARG A 56 0.23 3.35 -17.41
C ARG A 56 0.74 4.70 -16.88
N TYR A 57 0.42 5.00 -15.63
CA TYR A 57 1.03 6.09 -14.90
C TYR A 57 2.53 5.80 -14.64
N ARG A 58 3.41 6.70 -15.09
CA ARG A 58 4.87 6.60 -14.94
C ARG A 58 5.46 7.59 -13.92
N GLY A 59 4.63 8.48 -13.37
CA GLY A 59 5.08 9.44 -12.36
C GLY A 59 5.27 8.81 -10.99
N LYS A 60 5.88 9.56 -10.07
CA LYS A 60 5.92 9.19 -8.65
C LYS A 60 4.53 9.35 -8.01
N PRO A 61 4.22 8.64 -6.92
CA PRO A 61 2.97 8.85 -6.20
C PRO A 61 2.80 10.30 -5.75
N ARG A 62 1.53 10.75 -5.73
CA ARG A 62 1.18 12.10 -5.26
C ARG A 62 1.13 12.14 -3.74
N LEU A 63 1.59 13.25 -3.17
CA LEU A 63 1.68 13.46 -1.72
C LEU A 63 0.37 13.18 -0.99
N GLY A 64 -0.72 13.83 -1.40
CA GLY A 64 -2.02 13.68 -0.76
C GLY A 64 -2.53 12.24 -0.82
N THR A 65 -2.31 11.55 -1.94
CA THR A 65 -2.70 10.14 -2.10
C THR A 65 -1.94 9.24 -1.12
N VAL A 66 -0.63 9.40 -0.99
CA VAL A 66 0.17 8.55 -0.09
C VAL A 66 -0.15 8.83 1.36
N VAL A 67 -0.30 10.10 1.75
CA VAL A 67 -0.69 10.49 3.11
C VAL A 67 -2.04 9.88 3.48
N GLU A 68 -3.03 9.96 2.60
CA GLU A 68 -4.35 9.38 2.84
C GLU A 68 -4.32 7.85 2.83
N LEU A 69 -3.48 7.23 2.00
CA LEU A 69 -3.31 5.78 1.99
C LEU A 69 -2.75 5.30 3.34
N ILE A 70 -1.66 5.91 3.82
CA ILE A 70 -1.05 5.59 5.12
C ILE A 70 -2.08 5.77 6.23
N ARG A 71 -2.72 6.95 6.30
CA ARG A 71 -3.73 7.27 7.33
C ARG A 71 -4.87 6.26 7.34
N THR A 72 -5.39 5.92 6.16
CA THR A 72 -6.54 5.01 6.03
C THR A 72 -6.15 3.59 6.39
N THR A 73 -4.98 3.11 5.95
CA THR A 73 -4.52 1.77 6.30
C THR A 73 -4.20 1.65 7.79
N ASP A 74 -3.59 2.67 8.40
CA ASP A 74 -3.32 2.66 9.85
C ASP A 74 -4.63 2.68 10.66
N CYS A 75 -5.62 3.47 10.23
CA CYS A 75 -6.95 3.46 10.83
C CYS A 75 -7.64 2.09 10.72
N LEU A 76 -7.56 1.44 9.55
CA LEU A 76 -8.13 0.12 9.33
C LEU A 76 -7.41 -0.97 10.14
N GLY A 77 -6.08 -0.93 10.18
CA GLY A 77 -5.25 -1.86 10.95
C GLY A 77 -5.53 -1.82 12.45
N ASN A 78 -5.96 -0.68 12.99
CA ASN A 78 -6.36 -0.56 14.40
C ASN A 78 -7.81 -1.02 14.67
N ARG A 79 -8.54 -1.43 13.64
CA ARG A 79 -9.97 -1.73 13.68
C ARG A 79 -10.31 -3.07 13.01
N LEU A 80 -9.36 -3.99 12.90
CA LEU A 80 -9.57 -5.28 12.23
C LEU A 80 -10.71 -6.08 12.89
N ARG A 81 -10.76 -6.11 14.23
CA ARG A 81 -11.88 -6.66 15.03
C ARG A 81 -13.28 -6.11 14.73
N ASP A 82 -13.41 -4.97 14.05
CA ASP A 82 -14.71 -4.41 13.68
C ASP A 82 -15.29 -5.08 12.42
N VAL A 83 -14.50 -5.86 11.69
CA VAL A 83 -14.92 -6.56 10.48
C VAL A 83 -15.75 -7.79 10.85
N ARG A 84 -17.06 -7.75 10.53
CA ARG A 84 -18.04 -8.83 10.85
C ARG A 84 -18.74 -9.42 9.63
N VAL A 85 -18.28 -9.08 8.43
CA VAL A 85 -18.87 -9.57 7.19
C VAL A 85 -18.18 -10.87 6.76
N PRO A 86 -18.93 -11.87 6.26
CA PRO A 86 -18.32 -13.03 5.64
C PRO A 86 -17.40 -12.59 4.50
N CYS A 87 -16.13 -12.96 4.56
CA CYS A 87 -15.15 -12.60 3.55
C CYS A 87 -14.11 -13.71 3.34
N LEU A 88 -13.57 -13.75 2.12
CA LEU A 88 -12.42 -14.57 1.76
C LEU A 88 -11.17 -13.69 1.77
N ILE A 89 -10.18 -14.02 2.59
CA ILE A 89 -8.93 -13.28 2.69
C ILE A 89 -7.87 -13.98 1.82
N LEU A 90 -7.33 -13.25 0.84
CA LEU A 90 -6.26 -13.71 -0.04
C LEU A 90 -5.09 -12.73 0.07
N HIS A 91 -3.90 -13.24 0.37
CA HIS A 91 -2.67 -12.45 0.41
C HIS A 91 -1.49 -13.28 -0.11
N GLY A 92 -0.62 -12.68 -0.93
CA GLY A 92 0.60 -13.34 -1.37
C GLY A 92 1.68 -13.31 -0.28
N SER A 93 2.24 -14.45 0.11
CA SER A 93 3.28 -14.51 1.15
C SER A 93 4.57 -13.75 0.83
N ALA A 94 4.80 -13.43 -0.44
CA ALA A 94 5.95 -12.67 -0.93
C ALA A 94 5.56 -11.26 -1.41
N ASP A 95 4.44 -10.71 -0.93
CA ASP A 95 4.09 -9.31 -1.14
C ASP A 95 5.04 -8.42 -0.33
N VAL A 96 5.72 -7.51 -1.03
CA VAL A 96 6.67 -6.56 -0.44
C VAL A 96 6.06 -5.16 -0.29
N VAL A 97 4.86 -4.94 -0.82
CA VAL A 97 4.16 -3.64 -0.81
C VAL A 97 3.22 -3.56 0.38
N THR A 98 2.49 -4.64 0.65
CA THR A 98 1.64 -4.74 1.83
C THR A 98 2.04 -5.87 2.75
N ASP A 99 1.95 -5.60 4.06
CA ASP A 99 2.35 -6.57 5.07
C ASP A 99 1.36 -7.75 5.13
N PRO A 100 1.79 -8.98 4.78
CA PRO A 100 0.92 -10.15 4.80
C PRO A 100 0.45 -10.53 6.22
N ASN A 101 1.20 -10.17 7.26
CA ASN A 101 0.85 -10.51 8.64
C ASN A 101 -0.47 -9.87 9.07
N VAL A 102 -0.79 -8.70 8.50
CA VAL A 102 -2.05 -8.01 8.81
C VAL A 102 -3.26 -8.75 8.25
N SER A 103 -3.10 -9.53 7.17
CA SER A 103 -4.16 -10.41 6.67
C SER A 103 -4.40 -11.61 7.58
N SER A 104 -3.34 -12.18 8.18
CA SER A 104 -3.47 -13.22 9.20
C SER A 104 -4.15 -12.67 10.45
N ALA A 105 -3.70 -11.52 10.96
CA ALA A 105 -4.31 -10.85 12.11
C ALA A 105 -5.79 -10.52 11.86
N LEU A 106 -6.14 -10.05 10.64
CA LEU A 106 -7.54 -9.81 10.29
C LEU A 106 -8.39 -11.10 10.35
N TYR A 107 -7.86 -12.22 9.88
CA TYR A 107 -8.57 -13.51 9.97
C TYR A 107 -8.80 -13.90 11.45
N GLU A 108 -7.75 -13.84 12.27
CA GLU A 108 -7.82 -14.19 13.69
C GLU A 108 -8.80 -13.28 14.46
N GLU A 109 -8.65 -11.96 14.34
CA GLU A 109 -9.49 -10.99 15.06
C GLU A 109 -10.96 -10.97 14.61
N SER A 110 -11.24 -11.33 13.35
CA SER A 110 -12.62 -11.36 12.83
C SER A 110 -13.37 -12.64 13.18
N PHE A 111 -12.66 -13.76 13.38
CA PHE A 111 -13.25 -15.07 13.68
C PHE A 111 -13.39 -15.36 15.18
N GLU A 112 -12.60 -14.75 16.06
CA GLU A 112 -12.65 -15.01 17.52
C GLU A 112 -13.99 -14.66 18.21
N ARG A 113 -14.98 -14.10 17.49
CA ARG A 113 -16.29 -13.69 18.05
C ARG A 113 -17.51 -14.09 17.21
N GLY A 114 -17.34 -15.03 16.28
CA GLY A 114 -18.44 -15.62 15.49
C GLY A 114 -19.26 -16.65 16.25
#